data_AF-A0A8C6FY14-F1
#
_entry.id   AF-A0A8C6FY14-F1
#
_cell.length_a   1.000
_cell.length_b   1.000
_cell.length_c   1.000
_cell.angle_alpha   90.00
_cell.angle_beta   90.00
_cell.angle_gamma   90.00
#
_symmetry.space_group_name_H-M   'P 1'
#
loop_
_entity.id
_entity.type
_entity.pdbx_description
1 polymer ?
#
loop_
_entity_poly.entity_id
_entity_poly.type
_entity_poly.pdbx_seq_one_letter_code
_entity_poly.pdbx_strand_id
1 'polypeptide(L)'
;MIRDMELAVTRRDTISTRAEGQSKMDKKLFTRTDFHHKQTELRRKIRDVHKATEECTQTILELEESQKSMSDTLLEKQEQLSRMQVEADELEVELDRLATLKRQNLSELVTLQTRVKYLQAVKDGRYIFMLHNKQSLQMELKRLHDRLVSIGTILHHVKEEYPQFQEALLKVSQSIRAPIPNPPTRRRPVLCVIRTGIFLPSENDTT
;
A
#
# COMPACT_ATOMS: atom_id res chain seq x y z
N MET A 1 22.72 34.04 90.15
CA MET A 1 21.86 33.31 89.19
C MET A 1 20.69 34.14 88.70
N ILE A 2 19.64 34.40 89.50
CA ILE A 2 18.41 35.06 89.02
C ILE A 2 18.70 36.42 88.36
N ARG A 3 19.41 37.33 89.06
CA ARG A 3 19.86 38.63 88.52
C ARG A 3 20.66 38.53 87.22
N ASP A 4 21.41 37.46 87.02
CA ASP A 4 22.27 37.30 85.84
C ASP A 4 21.43 36.87 84.62
N MET A 5 20.39 36.05 84.85
CA MET A 5 19.35 35.77 83.84
C MET A 5 18.51 37.01 83.52
N GLU A 6 18.09 37.77 84.53
CA GLU A 6 17.37 39.05 84.34
C GLU A 6 18.20 40.04 83.52
N LEU A 7 19.51 40.15 83.81
CA LEU A 7 20.44 40.98 83.05
C LEU A 7 20.66 40.46 81.62
N ALA A 8 20.69 39.14 81.41
CA ALA A 8 20.81 38.54 80.08
C ALA A 8 19.54 38.78 79.22
N VAL A 9 18.36 38.61 79.80
CA VAL A 9 17.06 38.86 79.15
C VAL A 9 16.92 40.34 78.81
N THR A 10 17.14 41.25 79.77
CA THR A 10 17.07 42.70 79.51
C THR A 10 18.10 43.17 78.48
N ARG A 11 19.31 42.58 78.43
CA ARG A 11 20.28 42.83 77.35
C ARG A 11 19.80 42.30 75.99
N ARG A 12 19.26 41.08 75.91
CA ARG A 12 18.68 40.53 74.67
C ARG A 12 17.54 41.41 74.16
N ASP A 13 16.66 41.85 75.06
CA ASP A 13 15.44 42.56 74.70
C ASP A 13 15.73 44.02 74.32
N THR A 14 16.73 44.66 74.94
CA THR A 14 17.26 45.96 74.48
C THR A 14 18.01 45.86 73.16
N ILE A 15 18.71 44.74 72.87
CA ILE A 15 19.29 44.49 71.54
C ILE A 15 18.19 44.28 70.49
N SER A 16 17.16 43.46 70.77
CA SER A 16 16.07 43.17 69.81
C SER A 16 15.24 44.42 69.51
N THR A 17 14.83 45.17 70.54
CA THR A 17 14.08 46.44 70.34
C THR A 17 14.91 47.49 69.62
N ARG A 18 16.23 47.55 69.84
CA ARG A 18 17.14 48.41 69.06
C ARG A 18 17.27 47.94 67.61
N ALA A 19 17.41 46.64 67.35
CA ALA A 19 17.51 46.08 66.01
C ALA A 19 16.20 46.28 65.21
N GLU A 20 15.04 46.06 65.84
CA GLU A 20 13.74 46.38 65.26
C GLU A 20 13.56 47.88 65.02
N GLY A 21 13.97 48.72 65.99
CA GLY A 21 13.94 50.17 65.83
C GLY A 21 14.79 50.63 64.64
N GLN A 22 16.01 50.10 64.51
CA GLN A 22 16.89 50.36 63.37
C GLN A 22 16.32 49.81 62.05
N SER A 23 15.70 48.62 62.04
CA SER A 23 15.00 48.08 60.86
C SER A 23 13.81 48.95 60.44
N LYS A 24 13.05 49.48 61.40
CA LYS A 24 11.89 50.38 61.17
C LYS A 24 12.33 51.81 60.80
N MET A 25 13.59 52.17 61.06
CA MET A 25 14.24 53.41 60.62
C MET A 25 15.02 53.25 59.29
N ASP A 26 15.50 52.06 58.94
CA ASP A 26 16.04 51.70 57.60
C ASP A 26 14.90 51.51 56.57
N LYS A 27 13.89 52.39 56.67
CA LYS A 27 13.12 52.84 55.51
C LYS A 27 14.09 53.59 54.61
N LYS A 28 14.86 52.85 53.79
CA LYS A 28 15.86 53.38 52.86
C LYS A 28 15.31 54.63 52.18
N LEU A 29 15.81 55.78 52.60
CA LEU A 29 15.36 57.08 52.12
C LEU A 29 15.88 57.23 50.70
N PHE A 30 15.12 56.69 49.73
CA PHE A 30 15.46 56.69 48.32
C PHE A 30 15.88 58.10 47.90
N THR A 31 17.17 58.24 47.63
CA THR A 31 17.76 59.50 47.22
C THR A 31 17.13 59.89 45.89
N ARG A 32 17.05 61.19 45.58
CA ARG A 32 16.54 61.64 44.27
C ARG A 32 17.28 60.99 43.09
N THR A 33 18.57 60.69 43.25
CA THR A 33 19.38 59.89 42.32
C THR A 33 18.86 58.45 42.16
N ASP A 34 18.50 57.78 43.25
CA ASP A 34 18.04 56.38 43.25
C ASP A 34 16.69 56.25 42.54
N PHE A 35 15.77 57.21 42.78
CA PHE A 35 14.52 57.31 42.03
C PHE A 35 14.75 57.53 40.53
N HIS A 36 15.62 58.46 40.14
CA HIS A 36 15.96 58.68 38.72
C HIS A 36 16.64 57.45 38.09
N HIS A 37 17.48 56.73 38.84
CA HIS A 37 18.11 55.50 38.38
C HIS A 37 17.07 54.39 38.17
N LYS A 38 16.14 54.20 39.12
CA LYS A 38 15.04 53.22 39.00
C LYS A 38 14.08 53.57 37.86
N GLN A 39 13.76 54.85 37.68
CA GLN A 39 12.98 55.34 36.55
C GLN A 39 13.68 55.06 35.21
N THR A 40 15.00 55.17 35.16
CA THR A 40 15.80 54.90 33.96
C THR A 40 15.92 53.40 33.68
N GLU A 41 16.13 52.56 34.70
CA GLU A 41 16.04 51.09 34.60
C GLU A 41 14.69 50.64 34.04
N LEU A 42 13.58 51.13 34.61
CA LEU A 42 12.23 50.76 34.18
C LEU A 42 11.97 51.21 32.74
N ARG A 43 12.36 52.44 32.38
CA ARG A 43 12.29 52.92 30.98
C ARG A 43 13.16 52.08 30.03
N ARG A 44 14.29 51.54 30.49
CA ARG A 44 15.09 50.61 29.68
C ARG A 44 14.36 49.29 29.51
N LYS A 45 13.95 48.63 30.61
CA LYS A 45 13.21 47.37 30.61
C LYS A 45 11.93 47.40 29.76
N ILE A 46 11.20 48.51 29.76
CA ILE A 46 10.03 48.71 28.88
C ILE A 46 10.43 48.65 27.39
N ARG A 47 11.53 49.30 26.99
CA ARG A 47 12.04 49.21 25.61
C ARG A 47 12.62 47.83 25.29
N ASP A 48 13.39 47.25 26.23
CA ASP A 48 13.99 45.92 26.09
C ASP A 48 12.89 44.86 25.84
N VAL A 49 11.78 44.93 26.59
CA VAL A 49 10.59 44.07 26.41
C VAL A 49 9.80 44.41 25.15
N HIS A 50 9.63 45.68 24.81
CA HIS A 50 8.92 46.07 23.58
C HIS A 50 9.64 45.54 22.33
N LYS A 51 10.98 45.66 22.26
CA LYS A 51 11.80 45.12 21.18
C LYS A 51 11.72 43.59 21.10
N ALA A 52 11.79 42.90 22.24
CA ALA A 52 11.59 41.46 22.28
C ALA A 52 10.17 41.05 21.83
N THR A 53 9.16 41.88 22.08
CA THR A 53 7.78 41.66 21.60
C THR A 53 7.68 41.86 20.08
N GLU A 54 8.34 42.86 19.53
CA GLU A 54 8.46 43.10 18.08
C GLU A 54 9.15 41.91 17.39
N GLU A 55 10.27 41.42 17.93
CA GLU A 55 10.98 40.24 17.44
C GLU A 55 10.13 38.96 17.50
N CYS A 56 9.37 38.76 18.59
CA CYS A 56 8.41 37.66 18.69
C CYS A 56 7.25 37.80 17.68
N THR A 57 6.71 38.99 17.45
CA THR A 57 5.62 39.18 16.46
C THR A 57 6.10 38.99 15.03
N GLN A 58 7.32 39.42 14.69
CA GLN A 58 7.91 39.16 13.37
C GLN A 58 8.13 37.65 13.15
N THR A 59 8.75 36.96 14.11
CA THR A 59 8.98 35.50 13.99
C THR A 59 7.69 34.68 13.96
N ILE A 60 6.60 35.13 14.58
CA ILE A 60 5.26 34.53 14.42
C ILE A 60 4.76 34.68 12.97
N LEU A 61 4.90 35.86 12.36
CA LEU A 61 4.49 36.09 10.97
C LEU A 61 5.30 35.26 9.97
N GLU A 62 6.62 35.16 10.17
CA GLU A 62 7.51 34.32 9.35
C GLU A 62 7.14 32.82 9.46
N LEU A 63 6.78 32.35 10.66
CA LEU A 63 6.29 30.99 10.87
C LEU A 63 4.91 30.75 10.26
N GLU A 64 4.00 31.72 10.30
CA GLU A 64 2.69 31.63 9.66
C GLU A 64 2.79 31.59 8.12
N GLU A 65 3.68 32.38 7.51
CA GLU A 65 3.94 32.37 6.07
C GLU A 65 4.59 31.05 5.62
N SER A 66 5.57 30.57 6.41
CA SER A 66 6.16 29.23 6.24
C SER A 66 5.09 28.13 6.32
N GLN A 67 4.21 28.16 7.33
CA GLN A 67 3.12 27.20 7.49
C GLN A 67 2.15 27.20 6.29
N LYS A 68 1.80 28.39 5.77
CA LYS A 68 0.91 28.53 4.60
C LYS A 68 1.57 27.91 3.36
N SER A 69 2.81 28.30 3.03
CA SER A 69 3.53 27.73 1.88
C SER A 69 3.78 26.22 1.98
N MET A 70 4.02 25.69 3.19
CA MET A 70 4.09 24.23 3.44
C MET A 70 2.73 23.55 3.26
N SER A 71 1.62 24.20 3.64
CA SER A 71 0.26 23.67 3.43
C SER A 71 -0.10 23.63 1.95
N ASP A 72 0.20 24.69 1.20
CA ASP A 72 -0.12 24.80 -0.23
C ASP A 72 0.67 23.78 -1.05
N THR A 73 1.97 23.63 -0.77
CA THR A 73 2.81 22.59 -1.41
C THR A 73 2.42 21.17 -1.01
N LEU A 74 1.96 20.94 0.22
CA LEU A 74 1.40 19.64 0.65
C LEU A 74 0.12 19.31 -0.13
N LEU A 75 -0.77 20.27 -0.35
CA LEU A 75 -1.98 20.09 -1.15
C LEU A 75 -1.65 19.80 -2.63
N GLU A 76 -0.70 20.53 -3.22
CA GLU A 76 -0.21 20.27 -4.59
C GLU A 76 0.32 18.82 -4.72
N LYS A 77 1.07 18.33 -3.72
CA LYS A 77 1.59 16.96 -3.72
C LYS A 77 0.51 15.91 -3.45
N GLN A 78 -0.49 16.21 -2.64
CA GLN A 78 -1.66 15.34 -2.47
C GLN A 78 -2.44 15.20 -3.79
N GLU A 79 -2.63 16.30 -4.53
CA GLU A 79 -3.28 16.28 -5.84
C GLU A 79 -2.43 15.54 -6.90
N GLN A 80 -1.11 15.77 -6.92
CA GLN A 80 -0.17 15.04 -7.77
C GLN A 80 -0.21 13.53 -7.52
N LEU A 81 -0.20 13.09 -6.25
CA LEU A 81 -0.32 11.68 -5.87
C LEU A 81 -1.69 11.09 -6.27
N SER A 82 -2.77 11.85 -6.12
CA SER A 82 -4.11 11.37 -6.51
C SER A 82 -4.23 11.14 -8.03
N ARG A 83 -3.63 12.01 -8.86
CA ARG A 83 -3.53 11.80 -10.31
C ARG A 83 -2.71 10.56 -10.66
N MET A 84 -1.51 10.45 -10.08
CA MET A 84 -0.63 9.30 -10.29
C MET A 84 -1.27 7.96 -9.87
N GLN A 85 -2.12 7.94 -8.84
CA GLN A 85 -2.85 6.74 -8.46
C GLN A 85 -3.88 6.34 -9.51
N VAL A 86 -4.67 7.30 -10.02
CA VAL A 86 -5.66 7.02 -11.09
C VAL A 86 -4.96 6.55 -12.37
N GLU A 87 -3.84 7.18 -12.76
CA GLU A 87 -3.02 6.75 -13.89
C GLU A 87 -2.44 5.33 -13.69
N ALA A 88 -2.06 4.96 -12.47
CA ALA A 88 -1.61 3.60 -12.15
C ALA A 88 -2.75 2.57 -12.22
N ASP A 89 -3.90 2.89 -11.64
CA ASP A 89 -5.10 2.03 -11.65
C ASP A 89 -5.58 1.77 -13.10
N GLU A 90 -5.58 2.79 -13.96
CA GLU A 90 -5.88 2.66 -15.40
C GLU A 90 -4.88 1.76 -16.13
N LEU A 91 -3.59 1.89 -15.84
CA LEU A 91 -2.53 1.06 -16.43
C LEU A 91 -2.61 -0.41 -15.97
N GLU A 92 -2.97 -0.69 -14.71
CA GLU A 92 -3.18 -2.06 -14.24
C GLU A 92 -4.36 -2.73 -14.97
N VAL A 93 -5.48 -2.02 -15.18
CA VAL A 93 -6.64 -2.52 -15.93
C VAL A 93 -6.30 -2.85 -17.39
N GLU A 94 -5.56 -1.99 -18.08
CA GLU A 94 -5.14 -2.27 -19.47
C GLU A 94 -4.08 -3.37 -19.55
N LEU A 95 -3.17 -3.48 -18.57
CA LEU A 95 -2.22 -4.60 -18.47
C LEU A 95 -2.95 -5.94 -18.35
N ASP A 96 -3.99 -6.04 -17.52
CA ASP A 96 -4.71 -7.29 -17.31
C ASP A 96 -5.62 -7.64 -18.52
N ARG A 97 -6.16 -6.61 -19.19
CA ARG A 97 -6.84 -6.73 -20.50
C ARG A 97 -5.88 -7.27 -21.58
N LEU A 98 -4.68 -6.71 -21.68
CA LEU A 98 -3.66 -7.19 -22.62
C LEU A 98 -3.16 -8.60 -22.26
N ALA A 99 -3.04 -8.92 -20.98
CA ALA A 99 -2.66 -10.25 -20.51
C ALA A 99 -3.72 -11.31 -20.77
N THR A 100 -5.02 -10.97 -20.65
CA THR A 100 -6.13 -11.88 -21.02
C THR A 100 -6.24 -12.05 -22.52
N LEU A 101 -6.16 -10.97 -23.32
CA LEU A 101 -6.13 -11.04 -24.79
C LEU A 101 -4.94 -11.88 -25.31
N LYS A 102 -3.75 -11.71 -24.73
CA LYS A 102 -2.56 -12.53 -25.06
C LYS A 102 -2.77 -14.02 -24.80
N ARG A 103 -3.46 -14.39 -23.71
CA ARG A 103 -3.82 -15.79 -23.41
C ARG A 103 -4.85 -16.34 -24.40
N GLN A 104 -5.85 -15.53 -24.78
CA GLN A 104 -6.85 -15.90 -25.79
C GLN A 104 -6.18 -16.17 -27.14
N ASN A 105 -5.44 -15.19 -27.68
CA ASN A 105 -4.71 -15.31 -28.95
C ASN A 105 -3.76 -16.51 -28.99
N LEU A 106 -3.05 -16.80 -27.88
CA LEU A 106 -2.18 -17.97 -27.79
C LEU A 106 -2.98 -19.28 -27.83
N SER A 107 -4.12 -19.37 -27.13
CA SER A 107 -4.95 -20.57 -27.15
C SER A 107 -5.57 -20.81 -28.53
N GLU A 108 -6.05 -19.76 -29.21
CA GLU A 108 -6.51 -19.83 -30.60
C GLU A 108 -5.42 -20.33 -31.54
N LEU A 109 -4.21 -19.74 -31.50
CA LEU A 109 -3.06 -20.17 -32.31
C LEU A 109 -2.73 -21.66 -32.07
N VAL A 110 -2.75 -22.13 -30.82
CA VAL A 110 -2.52 -23.55 -30.50
C VAL A 110 -3.63 -24.44 -31.06
N THR A 111 -4.91 -24.05 -30.99
CA THR A 111 -6.00 -24.83 -31.61
C THR A 111 -5.88 -24.85 -33.14
N LEU A 112 -5.51 -23.74 -33.78
CA LEU A 112 -5.31 -23.64 -35.22
C LEU A 112 -4.13 -24.49 -35.70
N GLN A 113 -2.97 -24.40 -35.03
CA GLN A 113 -1.82 -25.27 -35.30
C GLN A 113 -2.17 -26.75 -35.13
N THR A 114 -2.93 -27.09 -34.10
CA THR A 114 -3.37 -28.48 -33.82
C THR A 114 -4.33 -28.97 -34.91
N ARG A 115 -5.28 -28.12 -35.34
CA ARG A 115 -6.17 -28.39 -36.48
C ARG A 115 -5.41 -28.57 -37.79
N VAL A 116 -4.39 -27.76 -38.06
CA VAL A 116 -3.50 -27.92 -39.24
C VAL A 116 -2.75 -29.25 -39.17
N LYS A 117 -2.17 -29.62 -38.02
CA LYS A 117 -1.51 -30.93 -37.83
C LYS A 117 -2.46 -32.11 -38.13
N TYR A 118 -3.70 -32.05 -37.63
CA TYR A 118 -4.70 -33.07 -37.93
C TYR A 118 -5.13 -33.10 -39.41
N LEU A 119 -5.39 -31.94 -40.03
CA LEU A 119 -5.77 -31.85 -41.45
C LEU A 119 -4.64 -32.33 -42.39
N GLN A 120 -3.39 -32.01 -42.06
CA GLN A 120 -2.22 -32.51 -42.79
C GLN A 120 -2.06 -34.02 -42.64
N ALA A 121 -2.25 -34.57 -41.42
CA ALA A 121 -2.28 -36.02 -41.24
C ALA A 121 -3.45 -36.70 -41.99
N VAL A 122 -4.61 -36.04 -42.14
CA VAL A 122 -5.74 -36.53 -42.97
C VAL A 122 -5.38 -36.54 -44.45
N LYS A 123 -4.69 -35.49 -44.93
CA LYS A 123 -4.18 -35.41 -46.31
C LYS A 123 -3.19 -36.54 -46.60
N ASP A 124 -2.30 -36.80 -45.65
CA ASP A 124 -1.22 -37.79 -45.79
C ASP A 124 -1.64 -39.23 -45.45
N GLY A 125 -2.93 -39.48 -45.16
CA GLY A 125 -3.44 -40.80 -44.77
C GLY A 125 -2.97 -41.31 -43.38
N ARG A 126 -2.16 -40.54 -42.66
CA ARG A 126 -1.61 -40.89 -41.33
C ARG A 126 -2.52 -40.49 -40.16
N TYR A 127 -3.65 -39.82 -40.40
CA TYR A 127 -4.62 -39.46 -39.35
C TYR A 127 -5.58 -40.58 -39.03
N ILE A 128 -5.94 -40.67 -37.75
CA ILE A 128 -6.56 -41.82 -37.13
C ILE A 128 -7.62 -41.16 -36.18
N PHE A 129 -8.95 -41.28 -36.46
CA PHE A 129 -10.08 -40.74 -35.64
C PHE A 129 -10.49 -41.70 -34.51
N MET A 130 -10.50 -41.34 -33.20
CA MET A 130 -10.70 -42.35 -32.12
C MET A 130 -12.11 -42.98 -31.99
N LEU A 131 -13.15 -42.42 -32.62
CA LEU A 131 -14.54 -42.87 -32.44
C LEU A 131 -15.25 -43.00 -33.79
N HIS A 132 -15.68 -44.22 -34.13
CA HIS A 132 -16.36 -44.49 -35.39
C HIS A 132 -17.83 -44.02 -35.34
N ASN A 133 -18.64 -44.65 -34.48
CA ASN A 133 -20.09 -44.40 -34.47
C ASN A 133 -20.40 -42.99 -33.96
N LYS A 134 -21.23 -42.25 -34.71
CA LYS A 134 -21.75 -40.93 -34.33
C LYS A 134 -22.40 -40.95 -32.93
N GLN A 135 -23.08 -42.05 -32.58
CA GLN A 135 -23.67 -42.23 -31.25
C GLN A 135 -22.61 -42.33 -30.15
N SER A 136 -21.52 -43.09 -30.38
CA SER A 136 -20.39 -43.19 -29.44
C SER A 136 -19.65 -41.85 -29.30
N LEU A 137 -19.48 -41.10 -30.39
CA LEU A 137 -18.95 -39.74 -30.34
C LEU A 137 -19.84 -38.80 -29.52
N GLN A 138 -21.16 -38.86 -29.70
CA GLN A 138 -22.11 -38.08 -28.90
C GLN A 138 -22.15 -38.51 -27.42
N MET A 139 -21.95 -39.80 -27.13
CA MET A 139 -21.86 -40.32 -25.76
C MET A 139 -20.59 -39.85 -25.05
N GLU A 140 -19.44 -39.86 -25.72
CA GLU A 140 -18.19 -39.32 -25.18
C GLU A 140 -18.23 -37.80 -25.02
N LEU A 141 -18.83 -37.06 -25.96
CA LEU A 141 -19.03 -35.61 -25.81
C LEU A 141 -19.95 -35.28 -24.62
N LYS A 142 -20.99 -36.09 -24.36
CA LYS A 142 -21.79 -35.99 -23.14
C LYS A 142 -20.94 -36.28 -21.90
N ARG A 143 -20.26 -37.43 -21.83
CA ARG A 143 -19.39 -37.81 -20.70
C ARG A 143 -18.35 -36.74 -20.35
N LEU A 144 -17.77 -36.07 -21.36
CA LEU A 144 -16.84 -34.95 -21.17
C LEU A 144 -17.56 -33.68 -20.70
N HIS A 145 -18.74 -33.37 -21.23
CA HIS A 145 -19.57 -32.25 -20.77
C HIS A 145 -20.05 -32.42 -19.33
N ASP A 146 -20.60 -33.58 -18.99
CA ASP A 146 -21.07 -33.92 -17.64
C ASP A 146 -19.91 -33.82 -16.62
N ARG A 147 -18.72 -34.26 -17.01
CA ARG A 147 -17.48 -34.12 -16.21
C ARG A 147 -17.01 -32.67 -16.09
N LEU A 148 -17.15 -31.83 -17.12
CA LEU A 148 -16.86 -30.39 -17.05
C LEU A 148 -17.87 -29.67 -16.15
N VAL A 149 -19.15 -30.06 -16.18
CA VAL A 149 -20.17 -29.56 -15.26
C VAL A 149 -19.81 -29.92 -13.81
N SER A 150 -19.43 -31.17 -13.53
CA SER A 150 -18.98 -31.59 -12.19
C SER A 150 -17.74 -30.85 -11.71
N ILE A 151 -16.77 -30.57 -12.59
CA ILE A 151 -15.60 -29.74 -12.26
C ILE A 151 -16.03 -28.28 -12.01
N GLY A 152 -17.00 -27.77 -12.77
CA GLY A 152 -17.59 -26.44 -12.59
C GLY A 152 -18.31 -26.28 -11.25
N THR A 153 -19.07 -27.28 -10.80
CA THR A 153 -19.73 -27.25 -9.47
C THR A 153 -18.72 -27.33 -8.33
N ILE A 154 -17.66 -28.16 -8.46
CA ILE A 154 -16.56 -28.19 -7.48
C ILE A 154 -15.87 -26.83 -7.42
N LEU A 155 -15.58 -26.20 -8.57
CA LEU A 155 -14.93 -24.88 -8.62
C LEU A 155 -15.81 -23.77 -8.03
N HIS A 156 -17.13 -23.86 -8.20
CA HIS A 156 -18.09 -22.93 -7.59
C HIS A 156 -18.11 -23.07 -6.06
N HIS A 157 -18.10 -24.30 -5.55
CA HIS A 157 -18.08 -24.57 -4.12
C HIS A 157 -16.75 -24.11 -3.47
N VAL A 158 -15.61 -24.42 -4.08
CA VAL A 158 -14.28 -23.97 -3.63
C VAL A 158 -14.14 -22.44 -3.67
N LYS A 159 -14.81 -21.76 -4.62
CA LYS A 159 -14.88 -20.28 -4.68
C LYS A 159 -15.68 -19.70 -3.50
N GLU A 160 -16.70 -20.39 -3.01
CA GLU A 160 -17.50 -19.96 -1.85
C GLU A 160 -16.78 -20.22 -0.53
N GLU A 161 -16.11 -21.37 -0.40
CA GLU A 161 -15.34 -21.74 0.79
C GLU A 161 -14.05 -20.91 0.96
N TYR A 162 -13.38 -20.53 -0.15
CA TYR A 162 -12.08 -19.84 -0.11
C TYR A 162 -12.03 -18.57 -0.97
N PRO A 163 -12.69 -17.47 -0.55
CA PRO A 163 -12.67 -16.20 -1.27
C PRO A 163 -11.26 -15.65 -1.53
N GLN A 164 -10.28 -15.94 -0.67
CA GLN A 164 -8.88 -15.51 -0.83
C GLN A 164 -8.19 -16.00 -2.11
N PHE A 165 -8.69 -17.06 -2.77
CA PHE A 165 -8.12 -17.59 -4.00
C PHE A 165 -8.92 -17.20 -5.26
N GLN A 166 -9.87 -16.27 -5.13
CA GLN A 166 -10.80 -15.89 -6.19
C GLN A 166 -10.13 -15.60 -7.54
N GLU A 167 -9.04 -14.85 -7.54
CA GLU A 167 -8.34 -14.39 -8.75
C GLU A 167 -7.61 -15.55 -9.48
N ALA A 168 -7.06 -16.51 -8.73
CA ALA A 168 -6.50 -17.74 -9.28
C ALA A 168 -7.60 -18.66 -9.84
N LEU A 169 -8.71 -18.81 -9.12
CA LEU A 169 -9.86 -19.62 -9.53
C LEU A 169 -10.57 -19.04 -10.77
N LEU A 170 -10.57 -17.72 -10.96
CA LEU A 170 -11.10 -17.08 -12.18
C LEU A 170 -10.40 -17.57 -13.45
N LYS A 171 -9.05 -17.66 -13.43
CA LYS A 171 -8.24 -18.12 -14.56
C LYS A 171 -8.56 -19.58 -14.93
N VAL A 172 -8.85 -20.42 -13.93
CA VAL A 172 -9.32 -21.80 -14.12
C VAL A 172 -10.75 -21.83 -14.68
N SER A 173 -11.66 -20.99 -14.16
CA SER A 173 -13.06 -20.94 -14.62
C SER A 173 -13.20 -20.51 -16.09
N GLN A 174 -12.38 -19.55 -16.54
CA GLN A 174 -12.33 -19.12 -17.94
C GLN A 174 -11.85 -20.25 -18.86
N SER A 175 -10.88 -21.04 -18.38
CA SER A 175 -10.34 -22.19 -19.12
C SER A 175 -11.35 -23.34 -19.26
N ILE A 176 -12.18 -23.58 -18.23
CA ILE A 176 -13.28 -24.57 -18.27
C ILE A 176 -14.42 -24.13 -19.18
N ARG A 177 -14.67 -22.82 -19.29
CA ARG A 177 -15.72 -22.23 -20.13
C ARG A 177 -15.34 -22.16 -21.63
N ALA A 178 -14.07 -22.39 -21.97
CA ALA A 178 -13.62 -22.45 -23.36
C ALA A 178 -14.26 -23.64 -24.11
N PRO A 179 -14.78 -23.46 -25.34
CA PRO A 179 -15.43 -24.53 -26.08
C PRO A 179 -14.42 -25.62 -26.47
N ILE A 180 -14.79 -26.89 -26.25
CA ILE A 180 -13.97 -28.04 -26.66
C ILE A 180 -13.72 -27.98 -28.18
N PRO A 181 -12.46 -28.03 -28.65
CA PRO A 181 -12.15 -28.01 -30.07
C PRO A 181 -12.76 -29.22 -30.81
N ASN A 182 -13.81 -28.97 -31.59
CA ASN A 182 -14.48 -30.01 -32.37
C ASN A 182 -13.52 -30.62 -33.41
N PRO A 183 -13.33 -31.97 -33.45
CA PRO A 183 -12.47 -32.61 -34.44
C PRO A 183 -13.04 -32.47 -35.86
N PRO A 184 -12.19 -32.44 -36.91
CA PRO A 184 -12.63 -32.19 -38.28
C PRO A 184 -13.39 -33.39 -38.87
N THR A 185 -14.72 -33.42 -38.72
CA THR A 185 -15.58 -34.51 -39.18
C THR A 185 -15.63 -34.62 -40.72
N ARG A 186 -14.86 -35.53 -41.32
CA ARG A 186 -15.13 -36.03 -42.67
C ARG A 186 -16.32 -37.00 -42.65
N ARG A 187 -17.11 -37.03 -43.73
CA ARG A 187 -18.27 -37.92 -43.90
C ARG A 187 -17.86 -39.37 -44.23
N ARG A 188 -17.29 -40.12 -43.26
CA ARG A 188 -17.34 -41.60 -43.08
C ARG A 188 -16.41 -42.03 -41.91
N PRO A 189 -16.70 -43.12 -41.17
CA PRO A 189 -16.16 -43.30 -39.82
C PRO A 189 -15.37 -44.61 -39.56
N VAL A 190 -14.07 -44.53 -39.27
CA VAL A 190 -13.20 -45.64 -38.77
C VAL A 190 -12.08 -45.04 -37.88
N LEU A 191 -11.29 -45.87 -37.14
CA LEU A 191 -10.03 -45.62 -36.36
C LEU A 191 -10.18 -45.48 -34.79
N CYS A 192 -9.19 -45.34 -33.84
CA CYS A 192 -7.74 -44.98 -33.79
C CYS A 192 -7.03 -45.31 -32.46
N VAL A 193 -5.67 -45.35 -32.47
CA VAL A 193 -4.76 -44.93 -31.36
C VAL A 193 -3.58 -44.10 -31.94
N ILE A 194 -3.01 -43.14 -31.18
CA ILE A 194 -1.74 -42.46 -31.52
C ILE A 194 -0.56 -43.22 -30.90
N ARG A 195 0.40 -43.67 -31.72
CA ARG A 195 1.62 -44.36 -31.24
C ARG A 195 2.74 -43.38 -30.94
N THR A 196 2.76 -42.81 -29.73
CA THR A 196 3.86 -41.97 -29.24
C THR A 196 5.10 -42.83 -28.95
N GLY A 197 6.05 -42.88 -29.89
CA GLY A 197 7.40 -43.34 -29.60
C GLY A 197 8.13 -42.28 -28.78
N ILE A 198 8.43 -42.57 -27.52
CA ILE A 198 9.34 -41.76 -26.71
C ILE A 198 10.75 -42.05 -27.21
N PHE A 199 11.34 -41.10 -27.94
CA PHE A 199 12.74 -41.18 -28.36
C PHE A 199 13.58 -40.42 -27.32
N LEU A 200 14.22 -41.18 -26.41
CA LEU A 200 15.30 -40.64 -25.59
C LEU A 200 16.49 -40.28 -26.52
N PRO A 201 17.19 -39.17 -26.31
CA PRO A 201 18.47 -38.95 -26.97
C PRO A 201 19.46 -40.00 -26.45
N SER A 202 20.05 -40.77 -27.36
CA SER A 202 21.28 -41.49 -27.04
C SER A 202 22.43 -40.49 -27.16
N GLU A 203 23.28 -40.46 -26.15
CA GLU A 203 24.65 -39.98 -26.30
C GLU A 203 25.47 -41.00 -27.11
N ASN A 204 26.72 -40.65 -27.43
CA ASN A 204 27.68 -41.40 -28.26
C ASN A 204 27.37 -41.36 -29.78
N ASP A 205 28.33 -41.20 -30.71
CA ASP A 205 29.80 -41.16 -30.59
C ASP A 205 30.44 -40.04 -31.45
N THR A 206 31.72 -39.76 -31.17
CA THR A 206 32.58 -38.82 -31.90
C THR A 206 33.01 -39.31 -33.28
N THR A 207 33.11 -38.40 -34.26
CA THR A 207 34.28 -38.29 -35.15
C THR A 207 34.47 -36.84 -35.58
#